data_AF-A0A946B4P1-F1
#
_entry.id   AF-A0A946B4P1-F1
#
_cell.length_a   1.000
_cell.length_b   1.000
_cell.length_c   1.000
_cell.angle_alpha   90.00
_cell.angle_beta   90.00
_cell.angle_gamma   90.00
#
_symmetry.space_group_name_H-M   'P 1'
#
loop_
_entity.id
_entity.type
_entity.pdbx_description
1 polymer ?
#
loop_
_entity_poly.entity_id
_entity_poly.type
_entity_poly.pdbx_seq_one_letter_code
_entity_poly.pdbx_strand_id
1 'polypeptide(L)'
;RAARTERLRPRQQDVLAGRAEPDALAALIDTLGNRLGFDAVTRFEPEDSWLPDRSFRQTPATIAASGADTWPEPPSPRPLTLLAQPLPVDAESDSADALSPPLTLKRHGARRAVRFAEGPERITPEWRERDADWPSHRDYWRVEDEAGERLWLYRQDDRWFLHGFFA
;
A
#
# COMPACT_ATOMS: atom_id res chain seq x y z
N ARG A 1 13.50 -46.10 -8.20
CA ARG A 1 12.44 -45.85 -7.19
C ARG A 1 11.85 -44.49 -7.52
N ALA A 2 10.71 -44.45 -8.22
CA ALA A 2 10.19 -43.24 -8.86
C ALA A 2 9.51 -42.30 -7.85
N ALA A 3 9.82 -41.01 -7.93
CA ALA A 3 9.09 -39.94 -7.24
C ALA A 3 7.74 -39.75 -7.92
N ARG A 4 6.65 -39.99 -7.18
CA ARG A 4 5.28 -39.83 -7.67
C ARG A 4 4.84 -38.41 -7.32
N THR A 5 4.96 -37.49 -8.28
CA THR A 5 4.39 -36.14 -8.14
C THR A 5 2.92 -36.21 -8.53
N GLU A 6 2.03 -36.07 -7.56
CA GLU A 6 0.60 -35.97 -7.81
C GLU A 6 0.29 -34.63 -8.49
N ARG A 7 -0.55 -34.66 -9.55
CA ARG A 7 -0.97 -33.43 -10.24
C ARG A 7 -2.01 -32.72 -9.39
N LEU A 8 -1.60 -31.63 -8.72
CA LEU A 8 -2.51 -30.60 -8.22
C LEU A 8 -3.29 -30.03 -9.40
N ARG A 9 -4.58 -30.38 -9.49
CA ARG A 9 -5.49 -29.69 -10.41
C ARG A 9 -5.65 -28.25 -9.92
N PRO A 10 -5.51 -27.23 -10.77
CA PRO A 10 -5.83 -25.87 -10.39
C PRO A 10 -7.31 -25.83 -10.00
N ARG A 11 -7.60 -25.71 -8.70
CA ARG A 11 -8.88 -25.19 -8.24
C ARG A 11 -8.65 -23.70 -8.08
N GLN A 12 -9.07 -22.93 -9.07
CA GLN A 12 -9.20 -21.49 -8.93
C GLN A 12 -10.31 -21.26 -7.91
N GLN A 13 -9.92 -21.12 -6.65
CA GLN A 13 -10.79 -20.52 -5.64
C GLN A 13 -10.81 -19.02 -5.93
N ASP A 14 -12.00 -18.45 -5.86
CA ASP A 14 -12.22 -17.02 -6.00
C ASP A 14 -11.50 -16.31 -4.83
N VAL A 15 -10.26 -15.89 -5.08
CA VAL A 15 -9.32 -15.36 -4.07
C VAL A 15 -9.85 -14.06 -3.43
N LEU A 16 -10.89 -13.46 -4.01
CA LEU A 16 -11.39 -12.14 -3.62
C LEU A 16 -12.74 -12.15 -2.89
N ALA A 17 -13.47 -13.28 -2.82
CA ALA A 17 -14.85 -13.29 -2.32
C ALA A 17 -15.22 -14.42 -1.33
N GLY A 18 -14.32 -15.34 -1.02
CA GLY A 18 -14.62 -16.47 -0.12
C GLY A 18 -14.05 -16.27 1.27
N ARG A 19 -14.90 -16.19 2.30
CA ARG A 19 -14.49 -16.45 3.69
C ARG A 19 -13.88 -17.85 3.70
N ALA A 20 -12.55 -17.95 3.76
CA ALA A 20 -11.89 -19.25 3.77
C ALA A 20 -12.36 -20.01 5.01
N GLU A 21 -12.85 -21.23 4.82
CA GLU A 21 -13.11 -22.12 5.96
C GLU A 21 -11.81 -22.20 6.78
N PRO A 22 -11.86 -22.04 8.12
CA PRO A 22 -10.66 -21.98 8.96
C PRO A 22 -9.68 -23.12 8.70
N ASP A 23 -10.22 -24.31 8.42
CA ASP A 23 -9.46 -25.51 8.10
C ASP A 23 -8.70 -25.43 6.77
N ALA A 24 -9.26 -24.74 5.76
CA ALA A 24 -8.63 -24.56 4.46
C ALA A 24 -7.44 -23.60 4.54
N LEU A 25 -7.56 -22.54 5.37
CA LEU A 25 -6.46 -21.61 5.62
C LEU A 25 -5.31 -22.30 6.36
N ALA A 26 -5.62 -23.09 7.40
CA ALA A 26 -4.61 -23.86 8.13
C ALA A 26 -3.85 -24.82 7.19
N ALA A 27 -4.57 -25.57 6.35
CA ALA A 27 -3.97 -26.47 5.37
C ALA A 27 -3.09 -25.74 4.34
N LEU A 28 -3.49 -24.52 3.94
CA LEU A 28 -2.68 -23.67 3.07
C LEU A 28 -1.38 -23.23 3.74
N ILE A 29 -1.47 -22.76 4.99
CA ILE A 29 -0.29 -22.35 5.78
C ILE A 29 0.67 -23.52 5.94
N ASP A 30 0.17 -24.71 6.29
CA ASP A 30 1.00 -25.92 6.41
C ASP A 30 1.67 -26.29 5.08
N THR A 31 0.95 -26.20 3.96
CA THR A 31 1.49 -26.50 2.64
C THR A 31 2.59 -25.51 2.24
N LEU A 32 2.36 -24.21 2.46
CA LEU A 32 3.34 -23.16 2.18
C LEU A 32 4.55 -23.27 3.10
N GLY A 33 4.32 -23.49 4.40
CA GLY A 33 5.37 -23.64 5.41
C GLY A 33 6.29 -24.83 5.13
N ASN A 34 5.74 -25.98 4.74
CA ASN A 34 6.53 -27.15 4.36
C ASN A 34 7.39 -26.94 3.10
N ARG A 35 7.00 -26.01 2.21
CA ARG A 35 7.71 -25.74 0.95
C ARG A 35 8.70 -24.59 1.04
N LEU A 36 8.36 -23.53 1.77
CA LEU A 36 9.10 -22.27 1.83
C LEU A 36 9.82 -22.07 3.18
N GLY A 37 9.50 -22.88 4.19
CA GLY A 37 9.84 -22.65 5.58
C GLY A 37 8.76 -21.82 6.28
N PHE A 38 8.42 -22.17 7.53
CA PHE A 38 7.36 -21.47 8.29
C PHE A 38 7.71 -20.00 8.60
N ASP A 39 9.00 -19.67 8.69
CA ASP A 39 9.47 -18.28 8.89
C ASP A 39 9.23 -17.40 7.66
N ALA A 40 9.07 -17.99 6.47
CA ALA A 40 8.81 -17.26 5.22
C ALA A 40 7.31 -17.01 4.98
N VAL A 41 6.43 -17.61 5.79
CA VAL A 41 4.97 -17.48 5.65
C VAL A 41 4.44 -16.51 6.69
N THR A 42 4.12 -15.30 6.25
CA THR A 42 3.57 -14.23 7.09
C THR A 42 2.15 -13.87 6.67
N ARG A 43 1.41 -13.27 7.60
CA ARG A 43 0.14 -12.59 7.32
C ARG A 43 0.21 -11.14 7.77
N PHE A 44 -0.72 -10.33 7.30
CA PHE A 44 -0.93 -8.98 7.79
C PHE A 44 -2.04 -8.95 8.82
N GLU A 45 -1.87 -8.12 9.84
CA GLU A 45 -2.90 -7.79 10.83
C GLU A 45 -3.08 -6.27 10.86
N PRO A 46 -4.33 -5.77 10.98
CA PRO A 46 -4.57 -4.35 11.08
C PRO A 46 -3.99 -3.81 12.38
N GLU A 47 -3.46 -2.59 12.31
CA GLU A 47 -3.01 -1.81 13.46
C GLU A 47 -3.85 -0.55 13.55
N ASP A 48 -4.12 -0.11 14.78
CA ASP A 48 -4.82 1.14 15.01
C ASP A 48 -3.87 2.30 14.74
N SER A 49 -3.70 2.67 13.47
CA SER A 49 -2.91 3.80 12.99
C SER A 49 -3.51 4.33 11.69
N TRP A 50 -3.65 5.65 11.60
CA TRP A 50 -4.05 6.30 10.35
C TRP A 50 -2.88 6.52 9.40
N LEU A 51 -1.63 6.36 9.86
CA LEU A 51 -0.46 6.41 8.98
C LEU A 51 -0.43 5.16 8.08
N PRO A 52 -0.34 5.31 6.74
CA PRO A 52 -0.47 4.19 5.80
C PRO A 52 0.57 3.08 5.96
N ASP A 53 1.80 3.45 6.31
CA ASP A 53 2.94 2.56 6.54
C ASP A 53 2.83 1.79 7.86
N ARG A 54 1.95 2.23 8.76
CA ARG A 54 1.77 1.69 10.12
C ARG A 54 0.37 1.18 10.39
N SER A 55 -0.56 1.26 9.42
CA SER A 55 -1.93 0.78 9.58
C SER A 55 -2.03 -0.75 9.58
N PHE A 56 -0.90 -1.44 9.45
CA PHE A 56 -0.79 -2.89 9.51
C PHE A 56 0.58 -3.30 10.06
N ARG A 57 0.66 -4.54 10.52
CA ARG A 57 1.95 -5.21 10.78
C ARG A 57 1.98 -6.60 10.15
N GLN A 58 3.19 -7.07 9.87
CA GLN A 58 3.44 -8.44 9.45
C GLN A 58 3.68 -9.32 10.67
N THR A 59 3.00 -10.46 10.72
CA THR A 59 3.14 -11.47 11.78
C THR A 59 3.32 -12.85 11.15
N PRO A 60 4.14 -13.75 11.73
CA PRO A 60 4.20 -15.14 11.27
C PRO A 60 2.82 -15.77 11.21
N ALA A 61 2.51 -16.45 10.10
CA ALA A 61 1.18 -17.04 9.89
C ALA A 61 0.87 -18.19 10.87
N THR A 62 1.90 -18.74 11.52
CA THR A 62 1.81 -19.81 12.53
C THR A 62 1.29 -19.32 13.88
N ILE A 63 1.36 -18.02 14.17
CA ILE A 63 0.80 -17.45 15.40
C ILE A 63 -0.72 -17.33 15.24
N ALA A 64 -1.50 -17.57 16.29
CA ALA A 64 -2.96 -17.36 16.23
C ALA A 64 -3.29 -15.88 15.94
N ALA A 65 -4.31 -15.61 15.11
CA ALA A 65 -4.73 -14.24 14.81
C ALA A 65 -5.17 -13.55 16.11
N SER A 66 -4.84 -12.26 16.22
CA SER A 66 -5.29 -11.41 17.33
C SER A 66 -6.82 -11.25 17.39
N GLY A 67 -7.55 -11.70 16.36
CA GLY A 67 -9.00 -11.57 16.23
C GLY A 67 -9.45 -10.22 15.66
N ALA A 68 -8.50 -9.34 15.33
CA ALA A 68 -8.77 -8.11 14.60
C ALA A 68 -8.98 -8.42 13.11
N ASP A 69 -10.13 -9.01 12.77
CA ASP A 69 -10.47 -9.36 11.38
C ASP A 69 -11.04 -8.17 10.60
N THR A 70 -11.34 -7.06 11.31
CA THR A 70 -11.92 -5.86 10.70
C THR A 70 -10.82 -4.87 10.36
N TRP A 71 -10.59 -4.68 9.07
CA TRP A 71 -9.70 -3.67 8.55
C TRP A 71 -10.40 -2.29 8.57
N PRO A 72 -9.79 -1.25 9.15
CA PRO A 72 -10.36 0.08 9.10
C PRO A 72 -10.38 0.56 7.64
N GLU A 73 -11.53 1.06 7.19
CA GLU A 73 -11.66 1.63 5.86
C GLU A 73 -11.08 3.06 5.86
N PRO A 74 -10.07 3.36 5.02
CA PRO A 74 -9.51 4.69 4.96
C PRO A 74 -10.52 5.67 4.32
N PRO A 75 -10.45 6.98 4.65
CA PRO A 75 -11.39 7.98 4.12
C PRO A 75 -11.27 8.17 2.60
N SER A 76 -10.14 7.77 2.02
CA SER A 76 -9.87 7.75 0.59
C SER A 76 -9.08 6.49 0.23
N PRO A 77 -9.17 6.03 -1.03
CA PRO A 77 -8.39 4.88 -1.47
C PRO A 77 -6.89 5.10 -1.24
N ARG A 78 -6.21 4.07 -0.70
CA ARG A 78 -4.76 4.09 -0.46
C ARG A 78 -4.01 3.23 -1.49
N PRO A 79 -2.73 3.52 -1.75
CA PRO A 79 -1.92 2.73 -2.67
C PRO A 79 -1.76 1.28 -2.21
N LEU A 80 -1.73 0.34 -3.16
CA LEU A 80 -1.39 -1.06 -2.88
C LEU A 80 0.11 -1.25 -2.63
N THR A 81 0.93 -0.37 -3.20
CA THR A 81 2.39 -0.39 -3.02
C THR A 81 2.84 0.95 -2.48
N LEU A 82 3.44 0.93 -1.29
CA LEU A 82 4.15 2.08 -0.71
C LEU A 82 5.65 1.91 -0.89
N LEU A 83 6.32 3.01 -1.21
CA LEU A 83 7.77 3.09 -1.17
C LEU A 83 8.22 3.18 0.28
N ALA A 84 9.26 2.42 0.65
CA ALA A 84 9.84 2.47 2.00
C ALA A 84 10.32 3.89 2.38
N GLN A 85 10.73 4.67 1.37
CA GLN A 85 11.03 6.09 1.51
C GLN A 85 10.39 6.85 0.35
N PRO A 86 9.69 7.97 0.62
CA PRO A 86 9.18 8.82 -0.45
C PRO A 86 10.29 9.30 -1.39
N LEU A 87 10.05 9.20 -2.70
CA LEU A 87 11.01 9.59 -3.73
C LEU A 87 10.71 11.02 -4.20
N PRO A 88 11.67 11.97 -4.17
CA PRO A 88 11.45 13.28 -4.77
C PRO A 88 11.21 13.15 -6.28
N VAL A 89 10.23 13.89 -6.79
CA VAL A 89 9.86 13.90 -8.22
C VAL A 89 9.76 15.33 -8.74
N ASP A 90 10.16 15.51 -10.00
CA ASP A 90 9.93 16.79 -10.69
C ASP A 90 8.45 16.85 -11.08
N ALA A 91 7.69 17.70 -10.39
CA ALA A 91 6.30 18.00 -10.72
C ALA A 91 6.05 19.51 -10.67
N GLU A 92 5.18 19.99 -11.54
CA GLU A 92 4.77 21.39 -11.59
C GLU A 92 3.29 21.50 -11.25
N SER A 93 2.92 22.41 -10.36
CA SER A 93 1.52 22.76 -10.02
C SER A 93 1.25 24.21 -10.36
N ASP A 94 0.00 24.64 -10.26
CA ASP A 94 -0.30 26.08 -10.25
C ASP A 94 0.44 26.74 -9.06
N SER A 95 1.14 27.83 -9.33
CA SER A 95 1.90 28.59 -8.32
C SER A 95 1.01 29.51 -7.48
N ALA A 96 -0.22 29.79 -7.92
CA ALA A 96 -1.14 30.69 -7.23
C ALA A 96 -1.80 30.06 -5.99
N ASP A 97 -1.86 28.72 -5.94
CA ASP A 97 -2.52 27.98 -4.87
C ASP A 97 -1.63 26.83 -4.36
N ALA A 98 -1.29 26.90 -3.07
CA ALA A 98 -0.48 25.88 -2.41
C ALA A 98 -1.21 24.53 -2.31
N LEU A 99 -2.54 24.53 -2.40
CA LEU A 99 -3.40 23.34 -2.35
C LEU A 99 -3.83 22.85 -3.74
N SER A 100 -3.04 23.16 -4.77
CA SER A 100 -3.29 22.66 -6.13
C SER A 100 -2.53 21.37 -6.43
N PRO A 101 -3.17 20.39 -7.11
CA PRO A 101 -2.49 19.17 -7.55
C PRO A 101 -1.40 19.49 -8.59
N PRO A 102 -0.47 18.56 -8.85
CA PRO A 102 0.47 18.72 -9.94
C PRO A 102 -0.28 18.64 -11.27
N LEU A 103 0.10 19.51 -12.20
CA LEU A 103 -0.39 19.56 -13.59
C LEU A 103 0.48 18.71 -14.52
N THR A 104 1.77 18.58 -14.21
CA THR A 104 2.70 17.75 -14.98
C THR A 104 3.71 17.07 -14.07
N LEU A 105 4.22 15.91 -14.51
CA LEU A 105 5.14 15.06 -13.77
C LEU A 105 6.25 14.55 -14.70
N LYS A 106 7.49 14.48 -14.21
CA LYS A 106 8.58 13.80 -14.91
C LYS A 106 8.79 12.41 -14.33
N ARG A 107 8.56 11.39 -15.15
CA ARG A 107 8.61 9.97 -14.79
C ARG A 107 9.40 9.21 -15.85
N HIS A 108 10.32 8.37 -15.43
CA HIS A 108 11.15 7.56 -16.34
C HIS A 108 11.82 8.38 -17.47
N GLY A 109 12.24 9.62 -17.15
CA GLY A 109 12.87 10.54 -18.10
C GLY A 109 11.92 11.30 -19.03
N ALA A 110 10.62 11.02 -19.02
CA ALA A 110 9.62 11.72 -19.83
C ALA A 110 8.75 12.65 -18.96
N ARG A 111 8.45 13.84 -19.47
CA ARG A 111 7.45 14.73 -18.87
C ARG A 111 6.07 14.35 -19.40
N ARG A 112 5.10 14.19 -18.50
CA ARG A 112 3.73 13.75 -18.79
C ARG A 112 2.74 14.71 -18.12
N ALA A 113 1.61 14.98 -18.77
CA ALA A 113 0.54 15.73 -18.15
C ALA A 113 -0.23 14.85 -17.15
N VAL A 114 -0.80 15.47 -16.12
CA VAL A 114 -1.75 14.84 -15.22
C VAL A 114 -3.13 14.95 -15.86
N ARG A 115 -3.80 13.80 -16.08
CA ARG A 115 -5.16 13.77 -16.63
C ARG A 115 -6.22 13.86 -15.56
N PHE A 116 -5.96 13.26 -14.42
CA PHE A 116 -6.88 13.24 -13.29
C PHE A 116 -6.11 13.43 -12.00
N ALA A 117 -6.68 14.22 -11.10
CA ALA A 117 -6.17 14.41 -9.76
C ALA A 117 -7.32 14.42 -8.76
N GLU A 118 -7.14 13.75 -7.63
CA GLU A 118 -8.11 13.68 -6.54
C GLU A 118 -7.39 13.88 -5.22
N GLY A 119 -8.03 14.61 -4.31
CA GLY A 119 -7.49 14.95 -3.00
C GLY A 119 -7.72 16.42 -2.61
N PRO A 120 -6.95 16.92 -1.62
CA PRO A 120 -5.91 16.19 -0.90
C PRO A 120 -6.47 15.30 0.23
N GLU A 121 -5.92 14.10 0.40
CA GLU A 121 -6.01 13.36 1.67
C GLU A 121 -5.00 13.96 2.65
N ARG A 122 -5.49 14.64 3.69
CA ARG A 122 -4.63 15.23 4.72
C ARG A 122 -4.31 14.21 5.81
N ILE A 123 -3.02 13.94 6.01
CA ILE A 123 -2.52 13.03 7.04
C ILE A 123 -1.66 13.80 8.04
N THR A 124 -2.03 13.76 9.32
CA THR A 124 -1.27 14.36 10.43
C THR A 124 -0.40 13.31 11.14
N PRO A 125 0.70 13.72 11.80
CA PRO A 125 1.46 12.81 12.66
C PRO A 125 0.57 12.24 13.79
N GLU A 126 0.94 11.08 14.30
CA GLU A 126 0.27 10.49 15.45
C GLU A 126 0.67 11.21 16.74
N TRP A 127 -0.28 11.40 17.66
CA TRP A 127 -0.01 12.10 18.93
C TRP A 127 0.98 11.36 19.84
N ARG A 128 1.03 10.03 19.70
CA ARG A 128 1.86 9.10 20.48
C ARG A 128 3.31 9.07 20.01
N GLU A 129 3.57 9.51 18.78
CA GLU A 129 4.92 9.63 18.22
C GLU A 129 5.12 11.02 17.64
N ARG A 130 5.73 11.90 18.42
CA ARG A 130 6.30 13.14 17.89
C ARG A 130 7.64 12.81 17.24
N ASP A 131 7.58 12.33 16.02
CA ASP A 131 8.76 12.35 15.17
C ASP A 131 9.05 13.83 14.85
N ALA A 132 10.17 14.35 15.39
CA ALA A 132 10.48 15.77 15.33
C ALA A 132 10.65 16.28 13.88
N ASP A 133 10.94 15.35 12.97
CA ASP A 133 11.15 15.61 11.54
C ASP A 133 9.87 15.46 10.71
N TRP A 134 8.74 15.03 11.30
CA TRP A 134 7.47 14.94 10.58
C TRP A 134 6.76 16.30 10.53
N PRO A 135 6.34 16.79 9.35
CA PRO A 135 5.65 18.07 9.23
C PRO A 135 4.30 18.06 9.97
N SER A 136 3.69 19.23 10.19
CA SER A 136 2.38 19.29 10.87
C SER A 136 1.29 18.47 10.16
N HIS A 137 1.40 18.32 8.84
CA HIS A 137 0.57 17.46 8.00
C HIS A 137 1.26 17.20 6.65
N ARG A 138 0.78 16.18 5.94
CA ARG A 138 1.04 15.97 4.51
C ARG A 138 -0.28 15.89 3.76
N ASP A 139 -0.39 16.65 2.68
CA ASP A 139 -1.53 16.63 1.78
C ASP A 139 -1.20 15.74 0.58
N TYR A 140 -1.83 14.56 0.53
CA TYR A 140 -1.62 13.58 -0.51
C TYR A 140 -2.63 13.71 -1.64
N TRP A 141 -2.14 13.66 -2.87
CA TRP A 141 -2.90 13.66 -4.10
C TRP A 141 -2.78 12.30 -4.79
N ARG A 142 -3.93 11.76 -5.18
CA ARG A 142 -3.97 10.66 -6.15
C ARG A 142 -4.01 11.25 -7.54
N VAL A 143 -3.03 10.92 -8.36
CA VAL A 143 -2.93 11.43 -9.72
C VAL A 143 -2.87 10.30 -10.72
N GLU A 144 -3.47 10.51 -11.89
CA GLU A 144 -3.33 9.64 -13.05
C GLU A 144 -2.70 10.46 -14.18
N ASP A 145 -1.60 9.96 -14.73
CA ASP A 145 -0.93 10.61 -15.86
C ASP A 145 -1.49 10.15 -17.23
N GLU A 146 -1.00 10.74 -18.31
CA GLU A 146 -1.42 10.38 -19.66
C GLU A 146 -1.07 8.95 -20.11
N ALA A 147 -0.13 8.28 -19.43
CA ALA A 147 0.19 6.87 -19.64
C ALA A 147 -0.70 5.92 -18.81
N GLY A 148 -1.58 6.45 -17.97
CA GLY A 148 -2.42 5.68 -17.06
C GLY A 148 -1.69 5.25 -15.78
N GLU A 149 -0.51 5.81 -15.48
CA GLU A 149 0.17 5.54 -14.22
C GLU A 149 -0.55 6.28 -13.08
N ARG A 150 -0.96 5.52 -12.04
CA ARG A 150 -1.69 6.06 -10.88
C ARG A 150 -0.81 6.17 -9.66
N LEU A 151 -0.57 7.40 -9.23
CA LEU A 151 0.47 7.75 -8.27
C LEU A 151 -0.13 8.42 -7.05
N TRP A 152 0.57 8.26 -5.93
CA TRP A 152 0.26 8.94 -4.70
C TRP A 152 1.38 9.89 -4.32
N LEU A 153 1.09 11.18 -4.40
CA LEU A 153 2.07 12.25 -4.31
C LEU A 153 1.74 13.17 -3.15
N TYR A 154 2.73 13.76 -2.50
CA TYR A 154 2.51 14.90 -1.61
C TYR A 154 3.54 15.99 -1.88
N ARG A 155 3.24 17.20 -1.42
CA ARG A 155 4.15 18.34 -1.49
C ARG A 155 4.64 18.70 -0.09
N GLN A 156 5.94 18.91 0.06
CA GLN A 156 6.58 19.39 1.28
C GLN A 156 7.74 20.31 0.91
N ASP A 157 7.84 21.47 1.56
CA ASP A 157 8.90 22.46 1.33
C ASP A 157 9.13 22.77 -0.16
N ASP A 158 8.03 23.01 -0.90
CA ASP A 158 7.99 23.24 -2.35
C ASP A 158 8.51 22.11 -3.24
N ARG A 159 8.69 20.91 -2.69
CA ARG A 159 9.10 19.71 -3.42
C ARG A 159 8.00 18.66 -3.44
N TRP A 160 7.86 18.00 -4.57
CA TRP A 160 6.93 16.88 -4.72
C TRP A 160 7.63 15.56 -4.41
N PHE A 161 6.91 14.68 -3.74
CA PHE A 161 7.37 13.36 -3.37
C PHE A 161 6.34 12.32 -3.78
N LEU A 162 6.82 11.26 -4.43
CA LEU A 162 6.07 10.05 -4.71
C LEU A 162 6.18 9.09 -3.53
N HIS A 163 5.05 8.66 -3.01
CA HIS A 163 5.02 7.72 -1.88
C HIS A 163 4.45 6.35 -2.27
N GLY A 164 3.59 6.25 -3.29
CA GLY A 164 3.03 4.95 -3.66
C GLY A 164 2.35 4.88 -5.02
N PHE A 165 1.89 3.68 -5.36
CA PHE A 165 1.27 3.31 -6.63
C PHE A 165 -0.05 2.53 -6.41
N PHE A 166 -1.07 2.82 -7.22
CA PHE A 166 -2.41 2.24 -7.06
C PHE A 166 -2.70 0.95 -7.87
N ALA A 167 -1.78 0.53 -8.74
CA ALA A 167 -1.92 -0.56 -9.73
C ALA A 167 -2.90 -0.29 -10.89
#